data_AF-A0A6I4I4V4-F1
#
_entry.id   AF-A0A6I4I4V4-F1
#
_cell.length_a   1.000
_cell.length_b   1.000
_cell.length_c   1.000
_cell.angle_alpha   90.00
_cell.angle_beta   90.00
_cell.angle_gamma   90.00
#
_symmetry.space_group_name_H-M   'P 1'
#
loop_
_entity.id
_entity.type
_entity.pdbx_description
1 polymer ?
#
loop_
_entity_poly.entity_id
_entity_poly.type
_entity_poly.pdbx_seq_one_letter_code
_entity_poly.pdbx_strand_id
1 'polypeptide(L)'
;MDNAGILIPILVPLGFFLTIFGIVYLHKRERMALIERGMDPRRYKSQSAPYQNLKWGLLLIGSGLGLFLAYALDSWHVFSTPGEDNPSIYFALIAIFGGLGLFQSYRVEMKETANQRVNFIEQE
;
A
#
# COMPACT_ATOMS: atom_id res chain seq x y z
N MET A 1 32.91 -15.99 19.68
CA MET A 1 31.54 -16.43 19.28
C MET A 1 31.08 -15.47 18.18
N ASP A 2 31.80 -15.42 17.04
CA ASP A 2 31.83 -14.18 16.24
C ASP A 2 31.48 -14.40 14.75
N ASN A 3 31.17 -15.64 14.35
CA ASN A 3 30.89 -16.00 12.96
C ASN A 3 29.42 -15.73 12.59
N ALA A 4 28.53 -15.80 13.59
CA ALA A 4 27.09 -15.61 13.40
C ALA A 4 26.73 -14.16 13.06
N GLY A 5 27.48 -13.18 13.59
CA GLY A 5 27.25 -11.76 13.32
C GLY A 5 27.51 -11.35 11.87
N ILE A 6 28.40 -12.07 11.16
CA ILE A 6 28.71 -11.82 9.74
C ILE A 6 27.72 -12.53 8.81
N LEU A 7 27.13 -13.65 9.24
CA LEU A 7 26.20 -14.42 8.42
C LEU A 7 24.85 -13.72 8.25
N ILE A 8 24.34 -13.08 9.32
CA ILE A 8 23.04 -12.38 9.32
C ILE A 8 22.92 -11.31 8.22
N PRO A 9 23.85 -10.35 8.06
CA PRO A 9 23.75 -9.31 7.04
C PRO A 9 23.89 -9.85 5.60
N ILE A 10 24.36 -11.09 5.42
CA ILE A 10 24.44 -11.74 4.11
C ILE A 10 23.17 -12.54 3.83
N LEU A 11 22.66 -13.26 4.83
CA LEU A 11 21.52 -14.16 4.68
C LEU A 11 20.20 -13.40 4.48
N VAL A 12 20.03 -12.26 5.17
CA VAL A 12 18.82 -11.41 5.07
C VAL A 12 18.60 -10.88 3.65
N PRO A 13 19.56 -10.17 3.00
CA PRO A 13 19.36 -9.70 1.64
C PRO A 13 19.27 -10.86 0.65
N LEU A 14 19.99 -11.97 0.88
CA LEU A 14 19.94 -13.13 0.00
C LEU A 14 18.56 -13.79 0.00
N GLY A 15 17.94 -13.99 1.17
CA GLY A 15 16.57 -14.49 1.28
C GLY A 15 15.53 -13.55 0.67
N PHE A 16 15.72 -12.24 0.84
CA PHE A 16 14.86 -11.23 0.22
C PHE A 16 14.91 -11.29 -1.32
N PHE A 17 16.12 -11.34 -1.89
CA PHE A 17 16.30 -11.50 -3.33
C PHE A 17 15.69 -12.81 -3.85
N LEU A 18 15.88 -13.91 -3.13
CA LEU A 18 15.31 -15.23 -3.49
C LEU A 18 13.78 -15.20 -3.51
N THR A 19 13.17 -14.52 -2.54
CA THR A 19 11.71 -14.39 -2.44
C THR A 19 11.15 -13.55 -3.59
N ILE A 20 11.76 -12.39 -3.87
CA ILE A 20 11.36 -11.55 -5.01
C ILE A 20 11.52 -12.32 -6.31
N PHE A 21 12.67 -12.97 -6.51
CA PHE A 21 12.93 -13.79 -7.68
C PHE A 21 11.91 -14.92 -7.82
N GLY A 22 11.58 -15.60 -6.72
CA GLY A 22 10.58 -16.66 -6.68
C GLY A 22 9.20 -16.18 -7.13
N ILE A 23 8.73 -15.04 -6.63
CA ILE A 23 7.44 -14.44 -7.01
C ILE A 23 7.45 -14.09 -8.51
N VAL A 24 8.51 -13.43 -9.00
CA VAL A 24 8.61 -13.03 -10.41
C VAL A 24 8.68 -14.24 -11.33
N TYR A 25 9.43 -15.28 -10.95
CA TYR A 25 9.54 -16.53 -11.70
C TYR A 25 8.20 -17.25 -11.79
N LEU A 26 7.49 -17.37 -10.67
CA LEU A 26 6.17 -18.01 -10.63
C LEU A 26 5.16 -17.27 -11.50
N HIS A 27 5.13 -15.94 -11.41
CA HIS A 27 4.20 -15.12 -12.21
C HIS A 27 4.46 -15.25 -13.73
N LYS A 28 5.72 -15.33 -14.15
CA LYS A 28 6.07 -15.57 -15.57
C LYS A 28 5.65 -16.96 -16.02
N ARG A 29 5.79 -17.97 -15.16
CA ARG A 29 5.40 -19.36 -15.46
C ARG A 29 3.88 -19.52 -15.57
N GLU A 30 3.13 -18.90 -14.66
CA GLU A 30 1.66 -18.86 -14.71
C GLU A 30 1.17 -18.26 -16.03
N ARG A 31 1.76 -17.14 -16.45
CA ARG A 31 1.39 -16.47 -17.70
C ARG A 31 1.62 -17.32 -18.94
N MET A 32 2.69 -18.13 -18.97
CA MET A 32 2.98 -19.06 -20.06
C MET A 32 1.97 -20.22 -20.08
N ALA A 33 1.68 -20.79 -18.92
CA ALA A 33 0.70 -21.88 -18.78
C ALA A 33 -0.73 -21.46 -19.17
N LEU A 34 -1.08 -20.18 -19.03
CA LEU A 34 -2.37 -19.64 -19.50
C LEU A 34 -2.43 -19.58 -21.03
N ILE A 35 -1.35 -19.12 -21.68
CA ILE A 35 -1.24 -19.06 -23.15
C ILE A 35 -1.32 -20.47 -23.75
N GLU A 36 -0.60 -21.44 -23.17
CA GLU A 36 -0.59 -22.84 -23.60
C GLU A 36 -1.97 -23.51 -23.47
N ARG A 37 -2.80 -23.06 -22.53
CA ARG A 37 -4.19 -23.51 -22.36
C ARG A 37 -5.20 -22.77 -23.24
N GLY A 38 -4.73 -21.95 -24.19
CA GLY A 38 -5.60 -21.16 -25.08
C GLY A 38 -6.35 -20.02 -24.38
N MET A 39 -5.99 -19.71 -23.12
CA MET A 39 -6.53 -18.56 -22.41
C MET A 39 -5.67 -17.34 -22.71
N ASP A 40 -6.26 -16.28 -23.27
CA ASP A 40 -5.55 -15.03 -23.50
C ASP A 40 -5.26 -14.33 -22.14
N PRO A 41 -3.99 -14.24 -21.70
CA PRO A 41 -3.64 -13.55 -20.46
C PRO A 41 -3.94 -12.05 -20.50
N ARG A 42 -4.24 -11.48 -21.68
CA ARG A 42 -4.71 -10.10 -21.82
C ARG A 42 -6.20 -9.95 -21.48
N ARG A 43 -7.03 -11.00 -21.59
CA ARG A 43 -8.41 -10.95 -21.09
C ARG A 43 -8.50 -10.94 -19.57
N TYR A 44 -7.47 -11.45 -18.88
CA TYR A 44 -7.34 -11.37 -17.42
C TYR A 44 -6.49 -10.19 -16.94
N LYS A 45 -5.94 -9.39 -17.86
CA LYS A 45 -5.66 -7.99 -17.57
C LYS A 45 -7.02 -7.30 -17.47
N SER A 46 -7.69 -7.50 -16.34
CA SER A 46 -8.54 -6.48 -15.75
C SER A 46 -7.66 -5.23 -15.69
N GLN A 47 -7.72 -4.44 -16.78
CA GLN A 47 -7.40 -3.03 -16.86
C GLN A 47 -6.55 -2.61 -15.67
N SER A 48 -5.22 -2.86 -15.73
CA SER A 48 -4.27 -2.63 -14.63
C SER A 48 -4.70 -1.39 -13.87
N ALA A 49 -5.34 -1.65 -12.73
CA ALA A 49 -6.30 -0.75 -12.13
C ALA A 49 -5.62 0.59 -11.90
N PRO A 50 -6.01 1.68 -12.60
CA PRO A 50 -5.59 3.04 -12.19
C PRO A 50 -5.87 3.28 -10.70
N TYR A 51 -6.78 2.50 -10.12
CA TYR A 51 -7.14 2.41 -8.71
C TYR A 51 -6.03 1.91 -7.76
N GLN A 52 -5.05 1.12 -8.22
CA GLN A 52 -3.98 0.63 -7.34
C GLN A 52 -2.98 1.75 -7.03
N ASN A 53 -2.66 2.57 -8.03
CA ASN A 53 -1.87 3.80 -7.85
C ASN A 53 -2.64 4.82 -6.99
N LEU A 54 -3.97 4.84 -7.09
CA LEU A 54 -4.83 5.72 -6.28
C LEU A 54 -4.81 5.34 -4.78
N LYS A 55 -4.76 4.04 -4.45
CA LYS A 55 -4.62 3.56 -3.07
C LYS A 55 -3.29 4.01 -2.45
N TRP A 56 -2.19 3.87 -3.19
CA TRP A 56 -0.87 4.33 -2.73
C TRP A 56 -0.76 5.86 -2.63
N GLY A 57 -1.34 6.58 -3.59
CA GLY A 57 -1.37 8.05 -3.58
C GLY A 57 -2.16 8.60 -2.39
N LEU A 58 -3.35 8.04 -2.10
CA LEU A 58 -4.17 8.52 -0.99
C LEU A 58 -3.61 8.13 0.38
N LEU A 59 -2.92 6.98 0.46
CA LEU A 59 -2.13 6.60 1.64
C LEU A 59 -1.02 7.63 1.90
N LEU A 60 -0.24 8.00 0.88
CA LEU A 60 0.83 9.00 1.01
C LEU A 60 0.29 10.38 1.40
N ILE A 61 -0.84 10.80 0.82
CA ILE A 61 -1.48 12.07 1.18
C ILE A 61 -1.97 12.04 2.63
N GLY A 62 -2.68 10.98 3.05
CA GLY A 62 -3.15 10.84 4.43
C GLY A 62 -2.00 10.81 5.43
N SER A 63 -0.96 10.00 5.18
CA SER A 63 0.24 9.93 6.02
C SER A 63 0.99 11.26 6.09
N GLY A 64 1.14 11.97 4.97
CA GLY A 64 1.82 13.26 4.92
C GLY A 64 1.06 14.36 5.66
N LEU A 65 -0.26 14.39 5.50
CA LEU A 65 -1.13 15.36 6.18
C LEU A 65 -1.22 15.07 7.69
N GLY A 66 -1.22 13.80 8.08
CA GLY A 66 -1.13 13.36 9.47
C GLY A 66 0.19 13.74 10.14
N LEU A 67 1.31 13.57 9.45
CA LEU A 67 2.62 13.99 9.95
C LEU A 67 2.72 15.51 10.09
N PHE A 68 2.18 16.25 9.11
CA PHE A 68 2.14 17.72 9.17
C PHE A 68 1.27 18.21 10.34
N LEU A 69 0.11 17.59 10.57
CA LEU A 69 -0.72 17.89 11.74
C LEU A 69 -0.02 17.51 13.04
N ALA A 70 0.64 16.36 13.12
CA ALA A 70 1.40 15.96 14.32
C ALA A 70 2.44 17.01 14.71
N TYR A 71 3.20 17.49 13.73
CA TYR A 71 4.18 18.56 13.95
C TYR A 71 3.52 19.90 14.34
N ALA A 72 2.40 20.25 13.71
CA ALA A 72 1.67 21.48 14.06
C ALA A 72 1.05 21.43 15.47
N LEU A 73 0.51 20.28 15.89
CA LEU A 73 -0.03 20.08 17.24
C LEU A 73 1.08 20.11 18.30
N ASP A 74 2.24 19.55 17.99
CA ASP A 74 3.42 19.63 18.86
C ASP A 74 3.88 21.08 19.03
N SER A 75 3.94 21.83 17.92
CA SER A 75 4.31 23.26 17.91
C SER A 75 3.34 24.16 18.68
N TRP A 76 2.05 23.80 18.76
CA TRP A 76 1.04 24.59 19.48
C TRP A 76 1.04 24.37 21.00
N HIS A 77 1.97 23.58 21.54
CA HIS A 77 2.09 23.33 22.99
C HIS A 77 0.78 22.79 23.64
N VAL A 78 -0.14 22.21 22.85
CA VAL A 78 -1.43 21.71 23.34
C VAL A 78 -1.24 20.46 24.21
N PHE A 79 -0.13 19.74 24.04
CA PHE A 79 0.30 18.60 24.85
C PHE A 79 1.51 18.92 25.73
N SER A 80 1.71 20.17 26.16
CA SER A 80 2.77 20.53 27.10
C SER A 80 2.57 19.89 28.48
N THR A 81 3.02 18.64 28.61
CA THR A 81 3.78 18.25 29.80
C THR A 81 5.25 18.47 29.44
N PRO A 82 5.94 19.44 30.07
CA PRO A 82 7.32 19.75 29.71
C PRO A 82 8.23 18.57 30.08
N GLY A 83 8.85 17.92 29.08
CA GLY A 83 10.00 17.04 29.30
C GLY A 83 9.98 15.65 28.66
N GLU A 84 8.90 15.23 27.98
CA GLU A 84 8.89 13.95 27.27
C GLU A 84 8.58 14.17 25.79
N ASP A 85 9.63 14.14 24.97
CA ASP A 85 9.52 13.88 23.55
C ASP A 85 8.74 12.56 23.40
N ASN A 86 7.45 12.65 23.09
CA ASN A 86 6.56 11.50 23.00
C ASN A 86 6.42 11.13 21.52
N PRO A 87 7.35 10.31 20.94
CA PRO A 87 7.26 9.89 19.55
C PRO A 87 5.95 9.16 19.24
N SER A 88 5.31 8.61 20.27
CA SER A 88 3.99 8.00 20.25
C SER A 88 2.92 8.86 19.56
N ILE A 89 2.95 10.19 19.74
CA ILE A 89 1.95 11.10 19.13
C ILE A 89 2.12 11.13 17.61
N TYR A 90 3.37 11.19 17.13
CA TYR A 90 3.69 11.16 15.71
C TYR A 90 3.25 9.84 15.07
N PHE A 91 3.57 8.70 15.70
CA PHE A 91 3.16 7.40 15.20
C PHE A 91 1.63 7.23 15.20
N ALA A 92 0.95 7.68 16.25
CA ALA A 92 -0.51 7.60 16.35
C ALA A 92 -1.20 8.46 15.29
N LEU A 93 -0.79 9.72 15.10
CA LEU A 93 -1.42 10.60 14.11
C LEU A 93 -1.18 10.13 12.68
N ILE A 94 0.03 9.70 12.35
CA ILE A 94 0.33 9.13 11.02
C ILE A 94 -0.51 7.87 10.77
N ALA A 95 -0.63 6.98 11.76
CA ALA A 95 -1.43 5.76 11.63
C ALA A 95 -2.92 6.06 11.44
N ILE A 96 -3.48 7.02 12.20
CA ILE A 96 -4.89 7.41 12.10
C ILE A 96 -5.18 8.09 10.77
N PHE A 97 -4.40 9.11 10.39
CA PHE A 97 -4.62 9.85 9.14
C PHE A 97 -4.26 9.01 7.90
N GLY A 98 -3.22 8.18 7.97
CA GLY A 98 -2.91 7.19 6.96
C GLY A 98 -4.09 6.21 6.79
N GLY A 99 -4.62 5.69 7.90
CA GLY A 99 -5.78 4.80 7.90
C GLY A 99 -7.05 5.45 7.33
N LEU A 100 -7.34 6.71 7.69
CA LEU A 100 -8.45 7.48 7.11
C LEU A 100 -8.25 7.74 5.61
N GLY A 101 -7.02 8.01 5.18
CA GLY A 101 -6.67 8.12 3.77
C GLY A 101 -7.00 6.84 3.00
N LEU A 102 -6.62 5.67 3.53
CA LEU A 102 -7.01 4.39 2.94
C LEU A 102 -8.53 4.16 2.97
N PHE A 103 -9.20 4.46 4.08
CA PHE A 103 -10.65 4.30 4.20
C PHE A 103 -11.41 5.15 3.16
N GLN A 104 -10.95 6.37 2.92
CA GLN A 104 -11.54 7.25 1.93
C GLN A 104 -11.33 6.71 0.51
N SER A 105 -10.20 6.07 0.22
CA SER A 105 -9.93 5.43 -1.08
C SER A 105 -10.91 4.30 -1.36
N TYR A 106 -11.24 3.49 -0.34
CA TYR A 106 -12.18 2.39 -0.44
C TYR A 106 -13.60 2.89 -0.73
N ARG A 107 -14.01 4.01 -0.11
CA ARG A 107 -15.30 4.64 -0.43
C ARG A 107 -15.39 5.19 -1.85
N VAL A 108 -14.30 5.68 -2.42
CA VAL A 108 -14.26 6.16 -3.81
C VAL A 108 -14.41 4.97 -4.77
N GLU A 109 -13.68 3.88 -4.51
CA GLU A 109 -13.76 2.62 -5.27
C GLU A 109 -15.20 2.05 -5.32
N MET A 110 -15.94 2.18 -4.21
CA MET A 110 -17.33 1.72 -4.13
C MET A 110 -18.32 2.58 -4.94
N LYS A 111 -18.03 3.87 -5.15
CA LYS A 111 -18.89 4.78 -5.93
C LYS A 111 -18.72 4.59 -7.44
N GLU A 112 -17.49 4.37 -7.91
CA GLU A 112 -17.23 4.16 -9.34
C GLU A 112 -17.75 2.82 -9.83
N THR A 113 -17.65 1.77 -9.01
CA THR A 113 -18.23 0.46 -9.34
C THR A 113 -19.76 0.49 -9.40
N ALA A 114 -20.40 1.28 -8.53
CA ALA A 114 -21.86 1.47 -8.54
C ALA A 114 -22.33 2.26 -9.77
N ASN A 115 -21.61 3.32 -10.16
CA ASN A 115 -21.98 4.16 -11.30
C ASN A 115 -21.81 3.43 -12.63
N GLN A 116 -20.78 2.57 -12.76
CA GLN A 116 -20.64 1.71 -13.94
C GLN A 116 -21.82 0.75 -14.09
N ARG A 117 -22.31 0.12 -13.00
CA ARG A 117 -23.45 -0.80 -13.06
C ARG A 117 -24.77 -0.13 -13.49
N VAL A 118 -25.02 1.12 -13.08
CA VAL A 118 -26.24 1.85 -13.48
C VAL A 118 -26.25 2.14 -14.98
N ASN A 119 -25.11 2.57 -15.54
CA ASN A 119 -25.01 2.84 -16.98
C ASN A 119 -25.21 1.59 -17.85
N PHE A 120 -24.95 0.38 -17.35
CA PHE A 120 -25.24 -0.85 -18.08
C PHE A 120 -26.74 -1.19 -18.11
N ILE A 121 -27.51 -0.77 -17.10
CA ILE A 121 -28.95 -1.05 -17.02
C ILE A 121 -29.77 -0.02 -17.83
N GLU A 122 -29.27 1.21 -17.99
CA GLU A 122 -29.92 2.22 -18.86
C GLU A 122 -29.68 2.00 -20.37
N GLN A 123 -28.79 1.08 -20.74
CA GLN A 123 -28.46 0.76 -22.13
C GLN A 123 -29.12 -0.54 -22.63
N GLU A 124 -29.96 -1.18 -21.80
CA GLU A 124 -30.79 -2.36 -22.12
C GLU A 124 -32.28 -2.00 -22.08
#